data_AF-A0A2V2ZRL2-F1
#
_entry.id   AF-A0A2V2ZRL2-F1
#
_cell.length_a   1.000
_cell.length_b   1.000
_cell.length_c   1.000
_cell.angle_alpha   90.00
_cell.angle_beta   90.00
_cell.angle_gamma   90.00
#
_symmetry.space_group_name_H-M   'P 1'
#
loop_
_entity.id
_entity.type
_entity.pdbx_description
1 polymer ?
#
loop_
_entity_poly.entity_id
_entity_poly.type
_entity_poly.pdbx_seq_one_letter_code
_entity_poly.pdbx_strand_id
1 'polypeptide(L)' 'MKRYRLKNNFKGLKKGTQFYLIAESEFIGIKDFVLRTKDLSIRISINEKELHKNFTLLN' A
#
# COMPACT_ATOMS: atom_id res chain seq x y z
N MET A 1 -8.36 3.01 -10.50
CA MET A 1 -7.81 2.76 -9.14
C MET A 1 -6.32 2.47 -9.24
N LYS A 2 -5.47 3.14 -8.43
CA LYS A 2 -4.03 2.85 -8.42
C LYS A 2 -3.80 1.45 -7.84
N ARG A 3 -2.88 0.68 -8.42
CA ARG A 3 -2.51 -0.67 -7.96
C ARG A 3 -1.05 -0.69 -7.50
N TYR A 4 -0.78 -1.37 -6.41
CA TYR A 4 0.56 -1.50 -5.86
C TYR A 4 0.94 -2.97 -5.68
N ARG A 5 2.23 -3.27 -5.75
CA ARG A 5 2.79 -4.59 -5.45
C ARG A 5 3.88 -4.48 -4.42
N LEU A 6 3.91 -5.41 -3.46
CA LEU A 6 5.01 -5.51 -2.50
C LEU A 6 6.34 -5.89 -3.18
N LYS A 7 7.37 -5.08 -2.93
CA LYS A 7 8.77 -5.33 -3.30
C LYS A 7 9.45 -6.33 -2.36
N ASN A 8 9.04 -6.34 -1.09
CA ASN A 8 9.60 -7.12 0.02
C ASN A 8 8.47 -7.70 0.87
N ASN A 9 8.79 -8.67 1.75
CA ASN A 9 7.85 -9.08 2.79
C ASN A 9 7.59 -7.91 3.75
N PHE A 10 6.35 -7.68 4.14
CA PHE A 10 5.96 -6.51 4.92
C PHE A 10 4.72 -6.79 5.76
N LYS A 11 4.76 -6.50 7.07
CA LYS A 11 3.63 -6.70 8.02
C LYS A 11 2.97 -8.09 7.89
N GLY A 12 3.77 -9.15 7.75
CA GLY A 12 3.30 -10.53 7.60
C GLY A 12 2.82 -10.92 6.18
N LEU A 13 2.79 -9.97 5.25
CA LEU A 13 2.40 -10.18 3.85
C LEU A 13 3.63 -10.51 3.00
N LYS A 14 3.47 -11.41 2.04
CA LYS A 14 4.58 -11.87 1.19
C LYS A 14 4.90 -10.86 0.08
N LYS A 15 6.17 -10.81 -0.32
CA LYS A 15 6.62 -10.14 -1.54
C LYS A 15 5.72 -10.57 -2.72
N GLY A 16 5.35 -9.61 -3.56
CA GLY A 16 4.50 -9.85 -4.72
C GLY A 16 3.00 -9.71 -4.48
N THR A 17 2.53 -9.66 -3.22
CA THR A 17 1.11 -9.38 -2.93
C THR A 17 0.69 -8.05 -3.55
N GLN A 18 -0.48 -8.07 -4.20
CA GLN A 18 -1.05 -6.93 -4.91
C GLN A 18 -2.14 -6.25 -4.09
N PHE A 19 -2.18 -4.93 -4.18
CA PHE A 19 -3.10 -4.07 -3.46
C PHE A 19 -3.73 -3.04 -4.39
N TYR A 20 -4.95 -2.64 -4.06
CA TYR A 20 -5.61 -1.43 -4.53
C TYR A 20 -5.39 -0.31 -3.51
N LEU A 21 -5.07 0.89 -3.99
CA LEU A 21 -5.19 2.10 -3.17
C LEU A 21 -6.66 2.50 -3.10
N ILE A 22 -7.21 2.51 -1.89
CA ILE A 22 -8.63 2.81 -1.65
C ILE A 22 -8.84 4.16 -0.94
N ALA A 23 -7.82 4.68 -0.25
CA ALA A 23 -7.84 6.04 0.28
C ALA A 23 -6.42 6.61 0.36
N GLU A 24 -6.31 7.92 0.18
CA GLU A 24 -5.10 8.72 0.31
C GLU A 24 -5.50 10.00 1.05
N SER A 25 -4.75 10.36 2.10
CA SER A 25 -5.01 11.55 2.92
C SER A 25 -3.70 12.26 3.22
N GLU A 26 -3.74 13.59 3.25
CA GLU A 26 -2.63 14.44 3.66
C GLU A 26 -3.11 15.44 4.70
N PHE A 27 -2.42 15.50 5.84
CA PHE A 27 -2.72 16.45 6.91
C PHE A 27 -1.43 17.04 7.46
N ILE A 28 -1.27 18.36 7.34
CA ILE A 28 -0.08 19.11 7.77
C ILE A 28 1.21 18.46 7.24
N GLY A 29 1.23 18.11 5.95
CA GLY A 29 2.38 17.50 5.28
C GLY A 29 2.63 16.02 5.60
N ILE A 30 1.78 15.39 6.41
CA ILE A 30 1.85 13.95 6.70
C ILE A 30 0.88 13.24 5.74
N LYS A 31 1.39 12.33 4.91
CA LYS A 31 0.58 11.51 4.00
C LYS A 31 0.38 10.09 4.52
N ASP A 32 -0.87 9.66 4.51
CA ASP A 32 -1.31 8.32 4.85
C ASP A 32 -2.10 7.69 3.71
N PHE A 33 -1.89 6.39 3.54
CA PHE A 33 -2.43 5.60 2.45
C PHE A 33 -3.11 4.36 3.00
N VAL A 34 -4.30 4.07 2.48
CA VAL A 34 -5.03 2.84 2.79
C VAL A 34 -5.00 1.93 1.59
N LEU A 35 -4.38 0.77 1.77
CA LEU A 35 -4.27 -0.28 0.76
C LEU A 35 -5.16 -1.46 1.13
N ARG A 36 -5.78 -2.09 0.13
CA ARG A 36 -6.55 -3.33 0.29
C ARG A 36 -6.06 -4.38 -0.68
N THR A 37 -5.90 -5.62 -0.24
CA THR A 37 -5.46 -6.71 -1.12
C THR A 37 -6.42 -6.94 -2.28
N LYS A 38 -5.92 -7.53 -3.37
CA LYS A 38 -6.72 -7.76 -4.59
C LYS A 38 -7.96 -8.63 -4.35
N ASP A 39 -7.84 -9.62 -3.46
CA ASP A 39 -8.92 -10.50 -2.99
C ASP A 39 -9.82 -9.86 -1.93
N LEU A 40 -9.58 -8.58 -1.60
CA LEU A 40 -10.34 -7.77 -0.66
C LEU A 40 -10.31 -8.27 0.80
N SER A 41 -9.49 -9.26 1.12
CA SER A 41 -9.45 -9.90 2.45
C SER A 41 -8.71 -9.05 3.51
N ILE A 42 -7.69 -8.30 3.13
CA ILE A 42 -6.81 -7.58 4.05
C ILE A 42 -6.75 -6.10 3.71
N ARG A 43 -6.86 -5.26 4.74
CA ARG A 43 -6.70 -3.80 4.67
C ARG A 43 -5.51 -3.38 5.54
N ILE A 44 -4.64 -2.51 5.01
CA ILE A 44 -3.52 -1.92 5.75
C ILE A 44 -3.51 -0.40 5.56
N SER A 45 -3.15 0.31 6.62
CA SER A 45 -2.77 1.72 6.55
C SER A 45 -1.26 1.84 6.63
N ILE A 46 -0.67 2.68 5.78
CA ILE A 46 0.76 2.92 5.70
C ILE A 46 1.04 4.40 5.43
N ASN A 47 2.18 4.88 5.90
CA ASN A 47 2.64 6.23 5.57
C ASN A 47 3.41 6.28 4.24
N GLU A 48 3.76 7.49 3.80
CA GLU A 48 4.54 7.74 2.58
C GLU A 48 5.88 6.97 2.55
N LYS A 49 6.64 6.99 3.64
CA LYS A 49 7.95 6.30 3.73
C LYS A 49 7.80 4.79 3.55
N GLU A 50 6.79 4.19 4.16
CA GLU A 50 6.46 2.77 4.00
C GLU A 50 6.03 2.44 2.57
N LEU A 51 5.23 3.31 1.95
CA LEU A 51 4.77 3.15 0.55
C LEU A 51 5.98 3.12 -0.40
N HIS A 52 6.86 4.11 -0.34
CA HIS A 52 8.04 4.19 -1.23
C HIS A 52 9.01 3.02 -1.02
N LYS A 53 9.27 2.66 0.25
CA LYS A 53 10.22 1.61 0.60
C LYS A 53 9.73 0.21 0.18
N ASN A 54 8.45 -0.09 0.38
CA ASN A 54 7.95 -1.46 0.29
C ASN A 54 7.10 -1.74 -0.95
N PHE A 55 6.61 -0.72 -1.67
CA PHE A 55 5.64 -0.91 -2.76
C PHE A 55 6.11 -0.32 -4.09
N THR A 56 5.72 -0.97 -5.19
CA THR A 56 5.86 -0.46 -6.56
C THR A 56 4.47 -0.21 -7.14
N LEU A 57 4.25 0.96 -7.75
CA LEU A 57 3.05 1.24 -8.51
C LEU A 57 3.02 0.36 -9.77
N LEU A 58 1.89 -0.29 -10.04
CA LEU A 58 1.65 -1.06 -11.25
C LEU A 58 0.84 -0.23 -12.24
N ASN A 59 1.33 -0.11 -13.47
CA ASN A 59 0.56 0.42 -14.61
C ASN A 59 -0.56 -0.57 -14.97
#